data_AF-A0A379AIJ5-F1
#
_entry.id   AF-A0A379AIJ5-F1
#
_cell.length_a   1.000
_cell.length_b   1.000
_cell.length_c   1.000
_cell.angle_alpha   90.00
_cell.angle_beta   90.00
_cell.angle_gamma   90.00
#
_symmetry.space_group_name_H-M   'P 1'
#
loop_
_entity.id
_entity.type
_entity.pdbx_description
1 polymer ?
#
loop_
_entity_poly.entity_id
_entity_poly.type
_entity_poly.pdbx_seq_one_letter_code
_entity_poly.pdbx_strand_id
1 'polypeptide(L)'
;MQISIRHQPPEVHHERKQSLLLISPRSPRFQTAKIAVSVKPLFFILLVAGLAFAGLNLVSDVEETNMPVTSYLPFFLLGLALLIALGFEFVNGFHDTANAVATVIYTHSLTPGVAVVWSGFCNFLGVLLSSGVVAFGIISLLPVELILQASSGSGFAMVYALLFSAIIWKPGHLVFRAAVVVVPYADRLDHRRRRCQCDAARTQRSERG
;
A
#
# COMPACT_ATOMS: atom_id res chain seq x y z
N MET A 1 -34.53 68.08 -32.29
CA MET A 1 -34.96 66.69 -32.55
C MET A 1 -34.06 65.77 -31.74
N GLN A 2 -34.47 65.42 -30.51
CA GLN A 2 -33.71 64.52 -29.62
C GLN A 2 -34.62 63.32 -29.32
N ILE A 3 -34.10 62.13 -29.61
CA ILE A 3 -34.80 60.85 -29.63
C ILE A 3 -34.83 60.30 -28.20
N SER A 4 -36.05 60.11 -27.68
CA SER A 4 -36.29 59.47 -26.38
C SER A 4 -36.20 57.95 -26.54
N ILE A 5 -35.11 57.34 -26.07
CA ILE A 5 -35.02 55.89 -25.87
C ILE A 5 -35.27 55.61 -24.40
N ARG A 6 -36.49 55.14 -24.10
CA ARG A 6 -36.89 54.61 -22.81
C ARG A 6 -36.29 53.20 -22.68
N HIS A 7 -35.12 53.09 -22.05
CA HIS A 7 -34.59 51.78 -21.66
C HIS A 7 -35.37 51.24 -20.45
N GLN A 8 -36.24 50.27 -20.71
CA GLN A 8 -36.81 49.38 -19.71
C GLN A 8 -35.70 48.39 -19.28
N PRO A 9 -35.28 48.30 -18.01
CA PRO A 9 -34.45 47.19 -17.56
C PRO A 9 -35.31 45.93 -17.34
N PRO A 10 -34.83 44.74 -17.72
CA PRO A 10 -35.54 43.48 -17.49
C PRO A 10 -35.55 43.10 -16.00
N GLU A 11 -36.67 42.52 -15.56
CA GLU A 11 -36.88 41.94 -14.22
C GLU A 11 -35.89 40.79 -13.93
N VAL A 12 -34.90 41.01 -13.06
CA VAL A 12 -33.94 39.98 -12.60
C VAL A 12 -33.90 39.92 -11.07
N HIS A 13 -35.06 39.97 -10.41
CA HIS A 13 -35.12 39.92 -8.94
C HIS A 13 -35.53 38.56 -8.36
N HIS A 14 -36.07 37.64 -9.17
CA HIS A 14 -36.54 36.34 -8.68
C HIS A 14 -35.56 35.16 -8.85
N GLU A 15 -34.65 35.20 -9.82
CA GLU A 15 -33.64 34.14 -10.03
C GLU A 15 -32.53 34.12 -8.94
N ARG A 16 -32.26 35.26 -8.30
CA ARG A 16 -31.12 35.39 -7.36
C ARG A 16 -31.25 34.59 -6.07
N LYS A 17 -32.47 34.21 -5.66
CA LYS A 17 -32.67 33.38 -4.47
C LYS A 17 -32.40 31.89 -4.71
N GLN A 18 -32.48 31.42 -5.95
CA GLN A 18 -32.23 30.01 -6.28
C GLN A 18 -30.75 29.71 -6.47
N SER A 19 -29.96 30.66 -6.96
CA SER A 19 -28.50 30.49 -7.12
C SER A 19 -27.75 30.43 -5.79
N LEU A 20 -28.24 31.13 -4.74
CA LEU A 20 -27.57 31.20 -3.44
C LEU A 20 -27.78 29.96 -2.55
N LEU A 21 -28.82 29.15 -2.82
CA LEU A 21 -29.11 27.92 -2.08
C LEU A 21 -28.36 26.69 -2.63
N LEU A 22 -27.74 26.81 -3.81
CA LEU A 22 -27.02 25.70 -4.47
C LEU A 22 -25.55 25.54 -4.02
N ILE A 23 -25.05 26.41 -3.14
CA ILE A 23 -23.66 26.35 -2.63
C ILE A 23 -23.65 26.00 -1.13
N SER A 24 -24.61 25.18 -0.68
CA SER A 24 -24.38 24.41 0.55
C SER A 24 -23.52 23.20 0.18
N PRO A 25 -22.28 23.07 0.68
CA PRO A 25 -21.53 21.84 0.52
C PRO A 25 -22.25 20.78 1.34
N ARG A 26 -23.13 20.01 0.69
CA ARG A 26 -23.75 18.84 1.29
C ARG A 26 -22.61 17.85 1.51
N SER A 27 -22.10 17.79 2.75
CA SER A 27 -21.19 16.74 3.16
C SER A 27 -21.86 15.40 2.82
N PRO A 28 -21.26 14.55 1.98
CA PRO A 28 -21.74 13.18 1.83
C PRO A 28 -21.47 12.52 3.17
N ARG A 29 -22.51 12.43 4.00
CA ARG A 29 -22.47 11.65 5.23
C ARG A 29 -22.43 10.19 4.79
N PHE A 30 -21.22 9.66 4.62
CA PHE A 30 -20.97 8.24 4.36
C PHE A 30 -21.60 7.43 5.49
N GLN A 31 -22.86 7.03 5.32
CA GLN A 31 -23.45 5.95 6.08
C GLN A 31 -22.84 4.68 5.52
N THR A 32 -21.65 4.34 6.02
CA THR A 32 -21.04 3.03 5.77
C THR A 32 -21.99 2.01 6.41
N ALA A 33 -22.76 1.31 5.58
CA ALA A 33 -23.54 0.17 6.03
C ALA A 33 -22.59 -0.77 6.80
N LYS A 34 -22.88 -0.99 8.08
CA LYS A 34 -22.06 -1.83 8.96
C LYS A 34 -22.27 -3.30 8.59
N ILE A 35 -21.71 -3.73 7.46
CA ILE A 35 -21.42 -5.14 7.25
C ILE A 35 -20.15 -5.41 8.06
N ALA A 36 -20.33 -5.63 9.36
CA ALA A 36 -19.26 -6.02 10.27
C ALA A 36 -18.91 -7.50 10.06
N VAL A 37 -18.57 -7.88 8.83
CA VAL A 37 -17.85 -9.14 8.61
C VAL A 37 -16.47 -8.92 9.20
N SER A 38 -16.22 -9.54 10.35
CA SER A 38 -14.88 -9.58 10.92
C SER A 38 -14.02 -10.38 9.96
N VAL A 39 -13.30 -9.67 9.10
CA VAL A 39 -12.34 -10.22 8.13
C VAL A 39 -11.07 -10.77 8.81
N LYS A 40 -10.90 -10.48 10.12
CA LYS A 40 -9.78 -10.94 10.93
C LYS A 40 -9.66 -12.48 10.99
N PRO A 41 -10.70 -13.24 11.38
CA PRO A 41 -10.62 -14.71 11.39
C PRO A 41 -10.29 -15.29 10.01
N LEU A 42 -10.87 -14.75 8.94
CA LEU A 42 -10.61 -15.23 7.58
C LEU A 42 -9.12 -15.07 7.21
N PHE A 43 -8.50 -13.94 7.55
CA PHE A 43 -7.09 -13.69 7.31
C PHE A 43 -6.18 -14.67 8.07
N PHE A 44 -6.44 -14.89 9.36
CA PHE A 44 -5.65 -15.83 10.17
C PHE A 44 -5.83 -17.28 9.72
N ILE A 45 -7.05 -17.68 9.33
CA ILE A 45 -7.32 -19.02 8.79
C ILE A 45 -6.55 -19.24 7.49
N LEU A 46 -6.60 -18.28 6.57
CA LEU A 46 -5.89 -18.36 5.28
C LEU A 46 -4.38 -18.45 5.48
N LEU A 47 -3.83 -17.69 6.43
CA LEU A 47 -2.41 -17.68 6.76
C LEU A 47 -1.95 -19.02 7.35
N VAL A 48 -2.69 -19.55 8.32
CA VAL A 48 -2.38 -20.85 8.95
C VAL A 48 -2.53 -21.99 7.94
N ALA A 49 -3.56 -21.95 7.10
CA ALA A 49 -3.76 -22.95 6.04
C ALA A 49 -2.60 -22.94 5.02
N GLY A 50 -2.13 -21.75 4.62
CA GLY A 50 -0.97 -21.61 3.73
C GLY A 50 0.33 -22.16 4.35
N LEU A 51 0.60 -21.82 5.62
CA LEU A 51 1.77 -22.34 6.34
C LEU A 51 1.71 -23.87 6.51
N ALA A 52 0.53 -24.40 6.87
CA ALA A 52 0.34 -25.84 7.05
C ALA A 52 0.51 -26.58 5.71
N PHE A 53 -0.06 -26.07 4.62
CA PHE A 53 0.11 -26.64 3.29
C PHE A 53 1.59 -26.67 2.87
N ALA A 54 2.31 -25.54 3.02
CA ALA A 54 3.74 -25.49 2.69
C ALA A 54 4.56 -26.46 3.55
N GLY A 55 4.28 -26.55 4.86
CA GLY A 55 4.95 -27.48 5.76
C GLY A 55 4.72 -28.96 5.40
N LEU A 56 3.49 -29.32 5.04
CA LEU A 56 3.16 -30.69 4.64
C LEU A 56 3.84 -31.09 3.31
N ASN A 57 3.87 -30.18 2.33
CA ASN A 57 4.59 -30.43 1.06
C ASN A 57 6.10 -30.57 1.31
N LEU A 58 6.68 -29.70 2.14
CA LEU A 58 8.11 -29.77 2.45
C LEU A 58 8.52 -31.08 3.14
N VAL A 59 7.69 -31.58 4.07
CA VAL A 59 7.96 -32.87 4.73
C VAL A 59 7.83 -34.03 3.74
N SER A 60 6.84 -33.97 2.84
CA SER A 60 6.66 -34.97 1.78
C SER A 60 7.86 -35.01 0.82
N ASP A 61 8.39 -33.84 0.43
CA ASP A 61 9.59 -33.72 -0.43
C ASP A 61 10.87 -34.25 0.26
N VAL A 62 10.97 -34.06 1.57
CA VAL A 62 12.11 -34.54 2.39
C VAL A 62 12.04 -36.05 2.62
N GLU A 63 10.84 -36.63 2.71
CA GLU A 63 10.66 -38.09 2.83
C GLU A 63 10.96 -38.81 1.51
N GLU A 64 10.64 -38.22 0.35
CA GLU A 64 10.96 -38.79 -0.96
C GLU A 64 12.47 -38.90 -1.22
N THR A 65 13.28 -38.03 -0.60
CA THR A 65 14.72 -37.98 -0.87
C THR A 65 15.51 -39.14 -0.25
N ASN A 66 14.94 -39.95 0.66
CA ASN A 66 15.53 -41.20 1.20
C ASN A 66 17.01 -41.10 1.68
N MET A 67 17.48 -39.90 2.05
CA MET A 67 18.84 -39.67 2.53
C MET A 67 18.87 -39.72 4.07
N PRO A 68 19.78 -40.48 4.69
CA PRO A 68 19.91 -40.48 6.15
C PRO A 68 20.29 -39.07 6.64
N VAL A 69 19.48 -38.52 7.55
CA VAL A 69 19.69 -37.20 8.16
C VAL A 69 20.89 -37.22 9.11
N THR A 70 22.09 -37.10 8.56
CA THR A 70 23.35 -37.11 9.32
C THR A 70 23.64 -35.80 10.04
N SER A 71 22.88 -34.72 9.77
CA SER A 71 23.09 -33.40 10.38
C SER A 71 21.80 -32.57 10.42
N TYR A 72 21.51 -31.97 11.58
CA TYR A 72 20.38 -31.02 11.77
C TYR A 72 20.67 -29.60 11.24
N LEU A 73 21.94 -29.31 10.93
CA LEU A 73 22.44 -28.03 10.47
C LEU A 73 21.70 -27.48 9.22
N PRO A 74 21.47 -28.26 8.13
CA PRO A 74 20.73 -27.78 6.97
C PRO A 74 19.27 -27.42 7.29
N PHE A 75 18.58 -28.16 8.17
CA PHE A 75 17.22 -27.83 8.59
C PHE A 75 17.16 -26.54 9.39
N PHE A 76 18.16 -26.31 10.26
CA PHE A 76 18.28 -25.06 11.00
C PHE A 76 18.55 -23.86 10.07
N LEU A 77 19.48 -24.00 9.12
CA LEU A 77 19.77 -22.95 8.13
C LEU A 77 18.57 -22.69 7.21
N LEU A 78 17.83 -23.73 6.82
CA LEU A 78 16.60 -23.59 6.05
C LEU A 78 15.55 -22.80 6.83
N GLY A 79 15.32 -23.16 8.10
CA GLY A 79 14.39 -22.45 8.98
C GLY A 79 14.78 -20.98 9.18
N LEU A 80 16.08 -20.70 9.36
CA LEU A 80 16.60 -19.35 9.52
C LEU A 80 16.40 -18.52 8.23
N ALA A 81 16.73 -19.09 7.07
CA ALA A 81 16.51 -18.43 5.77
C ALA A 81 15.03 -18.13 5.53
N LEU A 82 14.14 -19.07 5.85
CA LEU A 82 12.68 -18.92 5.72
C LEU A 82 12.16 -17.81 6.64
N LEU A 83 12.65 -17.75 7.88
CA LEU A 83 12.29 -16.71 8.85
C LEU A 83 12.73 -15.32 8.38
N ILE A 84 13.94 -15.21 7.83
CA ILE A 84 14.44 -13.94 7.28
C ILE A 84 13.64 -13.53 6.04
N ALA A 85 13.34 -14.47 5.13
CA ALA A 85 12.55 -14.20 3.93
C ALA A 85 11.13 -13.72 4.28
N LEU A 86 10.48 -14.36 5.25
CA LEU A 86 9.16 -13.97 5.74
C LEU A 86 9.20 -12.58 6.42
N GLY A 87 10.24 -12.31 7.19
CA GLY A 87 10.46 -11.01 7.85
C GLY A 87 10.69 -9.88 6.84
N PHE A 88 11.48 -10.12 5.80
CA PHE A 88 11.69 -9.17 4.71
C PHE A 88 10.38 -8.85 3.98
N GLU A 89 9.59 -9.87 3.68
CA GLU A 89 8.30 -9.69 3.00
C GLU A 89 7.31 -8.91 3.86
N PHE A 90 7.30 -9.16 5.17
CA PHE A 90 6.49 -8.40 6.12
C PHE A 90 6.86 -6.90 6.14
N VAL A 91 8.15 -6.58 6.19
CA VAL A 91 8.62 -5.18 6.14
C VAL A 91 8.21 -4.53 4.82
N ASN A 92 8.31 -5.25 3.70
CA ASN A 92 7.88 -4.75 2.38
C ASN A 92 6.39 -4.43 2.35
N GLY A 93 5.56 -5.34 2.85
CA GLY A 93 4.12 -5.11 2.92
C GLY A 93 3.71 -3.97 3.84
N PHE A 94 4.42 -3.78 4.96
CA PHE A 94 4.18 -2.65 5.86
C PHE A 94 4.48 -1.31 5.20
N HIS A 95 5.55 -1.24 4.40
CA HIS A 95 5.97 -0.04 3.68
C HIS A 95 4.95 0.37 2.61
N ASP A 96 4.47 -0.59 1.82
CA ASP A 96 3.47 -0.36 0.79
C ASP A 96 2.11 0.00 1.40
N THR A 97 1.77 -0.64 2.51
CA THR A 97 0.57 -0.33 3.29
C THR A 97 0.64 1.08 3.89
N ALA A 98 1.77 1.49 4.48
CA ALA A 98 1.92 2.81 5.08
C ALA A 98 1.70 3.93 4.05
N ASN A 99 2.25 3.76 2.85
CA ASN A 99 2.14 4.74 1.78
C ASN A 99 0.71 4.82 1.21
N ALA A 100 0.04 3.67 1.02
CA ALA A 100 -1.34 3.63 0.54
C ALA A 100 -2.34 4.12 1.61
N VAL A 101 -2.20 3.68 2.85
CA VAL A 101 -3.08 4.05 3.97
C VAL A 101 -2.99 5.54 4.28
N ALA A 102 -1.79 6.14 4.22
CA ALA A 102 -1.63 7.59 4.42
C ALA A 102 -2.51 8.41 3.46
N THR A 103 -2.61 7.99 2.19
CA THR A 103 -3.46 8.67 1.21
C THR A 103 -4.96 8.49 1.48
N VAL A 104 -5.38 7.28 1.83
CA VAL A 104 -6.80 6.93 2.07
C VAL A 104 -7.36 7.61 3.33
N ILE A 105 -6.52 7.75 4.37
CA ILE A 105 -6.85 8.51 5.57
C ILE A 105 -6.97 10.00 5.23
N TYR A 106 -6.02 10.55 4.46
CA TYR A 106 -6.03 11.96 4.08
C TYR A 106 -7.26 12.33 3.23
N THR A 107 -7.68 11.45 2.32
CA THR A 107 -8.88 11.64 1.49
C THR A 107 -10.19 11.27 2.18
N HIS A 108 -10.15 10.75 3.42
CA HIS A 108 -11.31 10.26 4.18
C HIS A 108 -12.19 9.26 3.40
N SER A 109 -11.57 8.50 2.49
CA SER A 109 -12.32 7.60 1.60
C SER A 109 -12.69 6.28 2.26
N LEU A 110 -11.85 5.77 3.17
CA LEU A 110 -12.13 4.58 3.98
C LEU A 110 -11.64 4.75 5.43
N THR A 111 -12.24 3.99 6.35
CA THR A 111 -11.83 3.93 7.75
C THR A 111 -10.43 3.26 7.86
N PRO A 112 -9.51 3.78 8.71
CA PRO A 112 -8.12 3.30 8.78
C PRO A 112 -7.99 1.79 8.99
N GLY A 113 -8.87 1.20 9.80
CA GLY A 113 -8.84 -0.24 10.10
C GLY A 113 -9.18 -1.13 8.89
N VAL A 114 -10.04 -0.67 7.98
CA VAL A 114 -10.40 -1.43 6.77
C VAL A 114 -9.28 -1.32 5.73
N ALA A 115 -8.64 -0.16 5.63
CA ALA A 115 -7.53 0.07 4.70
C ALA A 115 -6.32 -0.84 4.98
N VAL A 116 -6.00 -1.05 6.27
CA VAL A 116 -4.91 -1.96 6.67
C VAL A 116 -5.22 -3.41 6.32
N VAL A 117 -6.46 -3.87 6.57
CA VAL A 117 -6.85 -5.25 6.25
C VAL A 117 -6.88 -5.48 4.74
N TRP A 118 -7.39 -4.52 3.97
CA TRP A 118 -7.43 -4.60 2.51
C TRP A 118 -6.02 -4.65 1.92
N SER A 119 -5.11 -3.82 2.43
CA SER A 119 -3.70 -3.82 2.01
C SER A 119 -3.00 -5.13 2.35
N GLY A 120 -3.19 -5.65 3.56
CA GLY A 120 -2.64 -6.96 3.97
C GLY A 120 -3.17 -8.12 3.13
N PHE A 121 -4.45 -8.08 2.75
CA PHE A 121 -5.04 -9.08 1.85
C PHE A 121 -4.42 -9.04 0.46
N CYS A 122 -4.29 -7.85 -0.14
CA CYS A 122 -3.64 -7.69 -1.45
C CYS A 122 -2.16 -8.10 -1.43
N ASN A 123 -1.45 -7.83 -0.33
CA ASN A 123 -0.05 -8.22 -0.19
C ASN A 123 0.11 -9.75 -0.13
N PHE A 124 -0.75 -10.41 0.64
CA PHE A 124 -0.79 -11.88 0.69
C PHE A 124 -1.17 -12.51 -0.65
N LEU A 125 -2.15 -11.92 -1.36
CA LEU A 125 -2.51 -12.37 -2.71
C LEU A 125 -1.35 -12.22 -3.69
N GLY A 126 -0.56 -11.15 -3.58
CA GLY A 126 0.65 -10.95 -4.37
C GLY A 126 1.66 -12.09 -4.18
N VAL A 127 1.92 -12.49 -2.94
CA VAL A 127 2.82 -13.61 -2.65
C VAL A 127 2.28 -14.93 -3.19
N LEU A 128 0.98 -15.21 -3.02
CA LEU A 128 0.37 -16.44 -3.53
C LEU A 128 0.37 -16.54 -5.06
N LEU A 129 0.09 -15.43 -5.76
CA LEU A 129 0.01 -15.40 -7.23
C LEU A 129 1.40 -15.31 -7.88
N SER A 130 2.39 -14.74 -7.19
CA SER A 130 3.71 -14.43 -7.76
C SER A 130 4.81 -15.42 -7.36
N SER A 131 4.61 -16.25 -6.33
CA SER A 131 5.64 -17.16 -5.79
C SER A 131 6.32 -18.02 -6.86
N GLY A 132 5.57 -18.55 -7.83
CA GLY A 132 6.12 -19.32 -8.95
C GLY A 132 6.97 -18.47 -9.90
N VAL A 133 6.44 -17.33 -10.36
CA VAL A 133 7.11 -16.46 -11.34
C VAL A 133 8.37 -15.82 -10.75
N VAL A 134 8.34 -15.45 -9.47
CA VAL A 134 9.50 -14.87 -8.77
C VAL A 134 10.58 -15.92 -8.56
N ALA A 135 10.22 -17.15 -8.17
CA ALA A 135 11.21 -18.22 -8.01
C ALA A 135 11.95 -18.50 -9.33
N PHE A 136 11.22 -18.66 -10.44
CA PHE A 136 11.83 -18.83 -11.76
C PHE A 136 12.62 -17.60 -12.22
N GLY A 137 12.14 -16.39 -11.92
CA GLY A 137 12.85 -15.15 -12.25
C GLY A 137 14.18 -15.02 -11.51
N ILE A 138 14.23 -15.32 -10.21
CA ILE A 138 15.46 -15.28 -9.41
C ILE A 138 16.46 -16.32 -9.90
N ILE A 139 16.01 -17.54 -10.19
CA ILE A 139 16.88 -18.62 -10.71
C ILE A 139 17.44 -18.26 -12.09
N SER A 140 16.63 -17.62 -12.94
CA SER A 140 17.05 -17.22 -14.29
C SER A 140 17.99 -16.00 -14.30
N LEU A 141 17.93 -15.16 -13.26
CA LEU A 141 18.79 -13.98 -13.10
C LEU A 141 20.13 -14.30 -12.42
N LEU A 142 20.22 -15.41 -11.66
CA LEU A 142 21.49 -15.88 -11.10
C LEU A 142 22.28 -16.64 -12.18
N PRO A 143 23.48 -16.18 -12.58
CA PRO A 143 24.32 -16.91 -13.52
C PRO A 143 24.67 -18.29 -12.95
N VAL A 144 24.46 -19.34 -13.75
CA VAL A 144 24.64 -20.75 -13.36
C VAL A 144 26.05 -21.05 -12.85
N GLU A 145 27.03 -20.21 -13.21
CA GLU A 145 28.42 -20.31 -12.76
C GLU A 145 28.58 -20.10 -11.24
N LEU A 146 27.73 -19.29 -10.60
CA LEU A 146 27.73 -19.12 -9.14
C LEU A 146 27.28 -20.39 -8.41
N ILE A 147 26.49 -21.24 -9.06
CA ILE A 147 25.92 -22.46 -8.47
C ILE A 147 26.91 -23.63 -8.58
N LEU A 148 27.69 -23.69 -9.66
CA LEU A 148 28.68 -24.75 -9.89
C LEU A 148 29.90 -24.64 -8.95
N GLN A 149 30.25 -23.43 -8.50
CA GLN A 149 31.31 -23.18 -7.50
C GLN A 149 30.79 -23.11 -6.05
N ALA A 150 29.46 -23.08 -5.85
CA ALA A 150 28.80 -23.03 -4.55
C ALA A 150 28.70 -24.37 -3.82
N SER A 151 29.15 -25.48 -4.45
CA SER A 151 29.19 -26.83 -3.86
C SER A 151 30.02 -26.90 -2.55
N SER A 152 30.94 -25.96 -2.34
CA SER A 152 31.91 -25.99 -1.24
C SER A 152 31.59 -24.99 -0.13
N GLY A 153 30.44 -25.08 0.56
CA GLY A 153 30.10 -24.30 1.77
C GLY A 153 29.97 -22.76 1.62
N SER A 154 30.60 -22.18 0.60
CA SER A 154 30.62 -20.76 0.24
C SER A 154 29.26 -20.28 -0.28
N GLY A 155 28.47 -21.18 -0.87
CA GLY A 155 27.10 -20.88 -1.32
C GLY A 155 26.20 -20.40 -0.18
N PHE A 156 26.30 -21.04 0.99
CA PHE A 156 25.52 -20.61 2.16
C PHE A 156 25.95 -19.20 2.62
N ALA A 157 27.25 -18.92 2.70
CA ALA A 157 27.75 -17.61 3.10
C ALA A 157 27.30 -16.48 2.15
N MET A 158 27.27 -16.74 0.84
CA MET A 158 26.78 -15.78 -0.16
C MET A 158 25.29 -15.44 0.03
N VAL A 159 24.44 -16.46 0.23
CA VAL A 159 23.00 -16.27 0.44
C VAL A 159 22.74 -15.45 1.72
N TYR A 160 23.44 -15.77 2.81
CA TYR A 160 23.31 -15.00 4.06
C TYR A 160 23.79 -13.55 3.91
N ALA A 161 24.90 -13.30 3.19
CA ALA A 161 25.38 -11.94 2.94
C ALA A 161 24.38 -11.09 2.13
N LEU A 162 23.75 -11.68 1.11
CA LEU A 162 22.72 -11.01 0.31
C LEU A 162 21.47 -10.71 1.13
N LEU A 163 21.07 -11.62 2.02
CA LEU A 163 19.96 -11.41 2.94
C LEU A 163 20.24 -10.27 3.93
N PHE A 164 21.42 -10.24 4.56
CA PHE A 164 21.80 -9.15 5.46
C PHE A 164 21.84 -7.79 4.75
N SER A 165 22.40 -7.73 3.55
CA SER A 165 22.44 -6.51 2.72
C SER A 165 21.03 -5.98 2.43
N ALA A 166 20.12 -6.87 2.02
CA ALA A 166 18.74 -6.53 1.71
C ALA A 166 17.98 -5.98 2.92
N ILE A 167 18.23 -6.52 4.13
CA ILE A 167 17.58 -6.09 5.37
C ILE A 167 18.09 -4.72 5.81
N ILE A 168 19.40 -4.48 5.74
CA ILE A 168 20.02 -3.23 6.21
C ILE A 168 19.56 -2.04 5.34
N TRP A 169 19.47 -2.25 4.01
CA TRP A 169 19.15 -1.18 3.07
C TRP A 169 17.67 -0.75 3.09
N LYS A 170 16.74 -1.69 3.34
CA LYS A 170 15.30 -1.47 3.14
C LYS A 170 14.64 -0.46 4.09
N PRO A 171 14.89 -0.45 5.42
CA PRO A 171 14.30 0.53 6.32
C PRO A 171 14.88 1.94 6.12
N GLY A 172 16.17 2.06 5.78
CA GLY A 172 16.82 3.35 5.53
C GLY A 172 16.21 4.13 4.36
N HIS A 173 15.87 3.43 3.27
CA HIS A 173 15.23 4.03 2.11
C HIS A 173 13.76 4.45 2.35
N LEU A 174 13.02 3.75 3.22
CA LEU A 174 11.63 4.14 3.53
C LEU A 174 11.56 5.44 4.31
N VAL A 175 12.38 5.57 5.34
CA VAL A 175 12.43 6.79 6.15
C VAL A 175 12.80 7.98 5.26
N PHE A 176 13.75 7.78 4.36
CA PHE A 176 14.16 8.81 3.41
C PHE A 176 13.03 9.18 2.42
N ARG A 177 12.34 8.20 1.82
CA ARG A 177 11.24 8.48 0.88
C ARG A 177 10.01 9.10 1.53
N ALA A 178 9.65 8.66 2.73
CA ALA A 178 8.53 9.24 3.47
C ALA A 178 8.80 10.73 3.76
N ALA A 179 10.01 11.07 4.20
CA ALA A 179 10.39 12.44 4.51
C ALA A 179 10.48 13.35 3.27
N VAL A 180 11.00 12.84 2.15
CA VAL A 180 11.28 13.66 0.95
C VAL A 180 10.10 13.79 -0.01
N VAL A 181 9.20 12.79 -0.07
CA VAL A 181 8.14 12.75 -1.09
C VAL A 181 6.75 12.95 -0.49
N VAL A 182 6.43 12.24 0.60
CA VAL A 182 5.06 12.15 1.12
C VAL A 182 4.70 13.40 1.93
N VAL A 183 5.59 13.79 2.85
CA VAL A 183 5.39 14.96 3.72
C VAL A 183 5.23 16.27 2.90
N PRO A 184 6.13 16.61 1.97
CA PRO A 184 5.98 17.84 1.17
C PRO A 184 4.82 17.78 0.16
N TYR A 185 4.37 16.59 -0.26
CA TYR A 185 3.20 16.45 -1.14
C TYR A 185 1.89 16.74 -0.41
N ALA A 186 1.73 16.20 0.80
CA ALA A 186 0.56 16.46 1.65
C ALA A 186 0.41 17.95 1.99
N ASP A 187 1.51 18.61 2.33
CA ASP A 187 1.53 20.03 2.69
C ASP A 187 1.14 20.95 1.51
N ARG A 188 1.61 20.62 0.30
CA ARG A 188 1.29 21.39 -0.91
C ARG A 188 -0.19 21.32 -1.30
N LEU A 189 -0.85 20.19 -1.00
CA LEU A 189 -2.29 20.02 -1.23
C LEU A 189 -3.15 20.82 -0.25
N ASP A 190 -2.78 20.85 1.04
CA ASP A 190 -3.50 21.69 2.02
C ASP A 190 -3.36 23.18 1.65
N HIS A 191 -2.18 23.59 1.23
CA HIS A 191 -1.93 24.97 0.81
C HIS A 191 -2.73 25.39 -0.43
N ARG A 192 -3.01 24.47 -1.37
CA ARG A 192 -3.89 24.74 -2.52
C ARG A 192 -5.35 24.88 -2.11
N ARG A 193 -5.85 24.01 -1.21
CA ARG A 193 -7.24 24.13 -0.70
C ARG A 193 -7.47 25.47 -0.03
N ARG A 194 -6.57 25.88 0.86
CA ARG A 194 -6.67 27.18 1.55
C ARG A 194 -6.67 28.37 0.59
N ARG A 195 -5.87 28.32 -0.48
CA ARG A 195 -5.88 29.37 -1.51
C ARG A 195 -7.22 29.44 -2.26
N CYS A 196 -7.74 28.32 -2.73
CA CYS A 196 -9.06 28.29 -3.38
C CYS A 196 -10.18 28.79 -2.46
N GLN A 197 -10.10 28.49 -1.15
CA GLN A 197 -11.07 28.97 -0.16
C GLN A 197 -10.99 30.50 0.01
N CYS A 198 -9.77 31.05 0.08
CA CYS A 198 -9.53 32.48 0.19
C CYS A 198 -9.96 33.25 -1.07
N ASP A 199 -9.68 32.70 -2.26
CA ASP A 199 -10.05 33.32 -3.53
C ASP A 199 -11.59 33.33 -3.70
N ALA A 200 -12.26 32.22 -3.38
CA ALA A 200 -13.72 32.16 -3.38
C ALA A 200 -14.35 33.17 -2.40
N ALA A 201 -13.77 33.34 -1.21
CA ALA A 201 -14.23 34.34 -0.23
C ALA A 201 -14.02 35.79 -0.71
N ARG A 202 -12.94 36.05 -1.46
CA ARG A 202 -12.62 37.38 -1.99
C ARG A 202 -13.59 37.79 -3.11
N THR A 203 -13.96 36.86 -3.99
CA THR A 203 -14.97 37.10 -5.04
C THR A 203 -16.33 37.44 -4.44
N GLN A 204 -16.78 36.72 -3.40
CA GLN A 204 -18.06 37.05 -2.72
C GLN A 204 -18.09 38.42 -2.02
N ARG A 205 -16.92 38.96 -1.65
CA ARG A 205 -16.83 40.28 -1.02
C ARG A 205 -16.90 41.40 -2.04
N SER A 206 -16.34 41.18 -3.24
CA SER A 206 -16.39 42.13 -4.34
C SER A 206 -17.79 42.28 -4.94
N GLU A 207 -18.66 41.28 -4.83
CA GLU A 207 -20.05 41.36 -5.31
C GLU A 207 -21.02 42.04 -4.32
N ARG A 208 -20.56 42.34 -3.09
CA ARG A 208 -21.38 42.96 -2.03
C ARG A 208 -21.09 44.45 -1.79
N GLY A 209 -20.06 45.00 -2.40
CA GLY A 209 -19.68 46.42 -2.32
C GLY A 209 -19.87 47.10 -3.67
#